data_AF-A0A1Y5E7P7-F1
#
_entry.id   AF-A0A1Y5E7P7-F1
#
_cell.length_a   1.000
_cell.length_b   1.000
_cell.length_c   1.000
_cell.angle_alpha   90.00
_cell.angle_beta   90.00
_cell.angle_gamma   90.00
#
_symmetry.space_group_name_H-M   'P 1'
#
loop_
_entity.id
_entity.type
_entity.pdbx_description
1 polymer ?
#
loop_
_entity_poly.entity_id
_entity_poly.type
_entity_poly.pdbx_seq_one_letter_code
_entity_poly.pdbx_strand_id
1 'polypeptide(L)'
;MINANFKNHFAVQCRSFAQLAFLDRQTSGLLIFVAIALVSVWSAFAAMLAVLINNSLSLIIKDYTVKEWRLGIAGYNGAIVGMYWGDSILSIKGLCLFLVTLLLCLLIEFRLRALLIPRQLPILSLPAMASILVIVLTVSLFSLDTNHLLFEGAAEPVFQTYSREIAIFLMVSAMAYQYPVATLQTLGISLTGGLIAQWFTGLNLYVLVDLWAINLALAYFSIKTLFLKHSRLATLAATFNTLLAWIIWYFWLITGLDQLSAPLLIPFIMSSLITLSLYRRYINHNLLQSELWRTFKLLLINRLRAKQCVAITGSGIRKGTLPDYPSGQWLDPKVPITSYTLAEFKASKRCRYLYWKASYDYYQQVLTINKNNIDKQLDYLLSHYLSGLFTETVDSLFNTEQHPVYECYGSIKRLYCLDCAQQQAWPPIPLWLQRDLHCQHCSGLLKPQILAGDENIDPECSQALQSNMVECGCLLVIGVPAVTPVVSMIIENANANNVPIIFIGTLPSGYFVEEKDVQLIGDIAHWLAEINWFINMLHPLKWSYKWKK
;
A
#
# COMPACT_ATOMS: atom_id res chain seq x y z
N MET A 1 -23.97 40.72 -5.33
CA MET A 1 -23.56 39.49 -6.04
C MET A 1 -22.29 39.64 -6.89
N ILE A 2 -22.06 40.77 -7.58
CA ILE A 2 -20.85 40.99 -8.41
C ILE A 2 -19.53 40.89 -7.61
N ASN A 3 -19.50 41.44 -6.39
CA ASN A 3 -18.31 41.43 -5.54
C ASN A 3 -17.91 40.03 -5.02
N ALA A 4 -18.88 39.11 -4.89
CA ALA A 4 -18.63 37.72 -4.47
C ALA A 4 -18.05 36.88 -5.62
N ASN A 5 -18.49 37.12 -6.86
CA ASN A 5 -17.93 36.46 -8.04
C ASN A 5 -16.51 36.98 -8.35
N PHE A 6 -16.27 38.29 -8.26
CA PHE A 6 -14.94 38.85 -8.54
C PHE A 6 -13.88 38.35 -7.56
N LYS A 7 -14.19 38.32 -6.26
CA LYS A 7 -13.26 37.82 -5.23
C LYS A 7 -12.92 36.34 -5.45
N ASN A 8 -13.88 35.54 -5.92
CA ASN A 8 -13.65 34.14 -6.28
C ASN A 8 -12.77 34.00 -7.53
N HIS A 9 -13.00 34.80 -8.58
CA HIS A 9 -12.17 34.77 -9.78
C HIS A 9 -10.72 35.18 -9.50
N PHE A 10 -10.51 36.28 -8.77
CA PHE A 10 -9.16 36.74 -8.41
C PHE A 10 -8.39 35.69 -7.60
N ALA A 11 -9.06 35.05 -6.63
CA ALA A 11 -8.46 33.96 -5.86
C ALA A 11 -8.04 32.78 -6.75
N VAL A 12 -8.85 32.43 -7.75
CA VAL A 12 -8.54 31.37 -8.72
C VAL A 12 -7.35 31.74 -9.61
N GLN A 13 -7.26 33.00 -10.07
CA GLN A 13 -6.10 33.45 -10.84
C GLN A 13 -4.81 33.32 -10.02
N CYS A 14 -4.82 33.82 -8.78
CA CYS A 14 -3.67 33.69 -7.89
C CYS A 14 -3.31 32.22 -7.62
N ARG A 15 -4.31 31.38 -7.33
CA ARG A 15 -4.07 29.94 -7.14
C ARG A 15 -3.49 29.26 -8.38
N SER A 16 -3.81 29.73 -9.58
CA SER A 16 -3.23 29.20 -10.81
C SER A 16 -1.71 29.42 -10.88
N PHE A 17 -1.23 30.56 -10.40
CA PHE A 17 0.22 30.76 -10.21
C PHE A 17 0.78 29.89 -9.08
N ALA A 18 0.04 29.69 -7.99
CA ALA A 18 0.45 28.79 -6.91
C ALA A 18 0.67 27.35 -7.40
N GLN A 19 -0.17 26.88 -8.34
CA GLN A 19 -0.06 25.55 -8.93
C GLN A 19 1.23 25.33 -9.74
N LEU A 20 1.93 26.39 -10.21
CA LEU A 20 3.26 26.25 -10.82
C LEU A 20 4.27 25.56 -9.90
N ALA A 21 4.08 25.69 -8.58
CA ALA A 21 4.89 25.03 -7.56
C ALA A 21 4.10 23.99 -6.74
N PHE A 22 2.96 23.49 -7.26
CA PHE A 22 2.09 22.53 -6.58
C PHE A 22 1.49 23.03 -5.24
N LEU A 23 1.23 24.34 -5.16
CA LEU A 23 0.65 25.01 -3.99
C LEU A 23 -0.82 25.37 -4.25
N ASP A 24 -1.63 25.48 -3.20
CA ASP A 24 -3.07 25.78 -3.30
C ASP A 24 -3.48 27.11 -2.60
N ARG A 25 -2.50 27.83 -2.04
CA ARG A 25 -2.71 29.09 -1.33
C ARG A 25 -2.62 30.29 -2.27
N GLN A 26 -3.57 31.21 -2.13
CA GLN A 26 -3.61 32.46 -2.89
C GLN A 26 -2.36 33.33 -2.66
N THR A 27 -1.90 33.42 -1.40
CA THR A 27 -0.71 34.22 -1.04
C THR A 27 0.55 33.68 -1.69
N SER A 28 0.72 32.37 -1.72
CA SER A 28 1.83 31.72 -2.43
C SER A 28 1.78 32.07 -3.93
N GLY A 29 0.59 32.03 -4.54
CA GLY A 29 0.42 32.43 -5.93
C GLY A 29 0.82 33.87 -6.25
N LEU A 30 0.50 34.82 -5.35
CA LEU A 30 0.93 36.22 -5.49
C LEU A 30 2.45 36.36 -5.41
N LEU A 31 3.11 35.65 -4.48
CA LEU A 31 4.57 35.66 -4.37
C LEU A 31 5.23 35.13 -5.65
N ILE A 32 4.69 34.04 -6.21
CA ILE A 32 5.17 33.47 -7.48
C ILE A 32 4.96 34.44 -8.64
N PHE A 33 3.80 35.09 -8.73
CA PHE A 33 3.55 36.09 -9.77
C PHE A 33 4.54 37.27 -9.69
N VAL A 34 4.79 37.78 -8.48
CA VAL A 34 5.80 38.84 -8.26
C VAL A 34 7.19 38.35 -8.63
N ALA A 35 7.56 37.11 -8.30
CA ALA A 35 8.83 36.52 -8.68
C ALA A 35 9.01 36.51 -10.21
N ILE A 36 7.98 36.14 -10.98
CA ILE A 36 8.02 36.17 -12.44
C ILE A 36 8.17 37.60 -12.96
N ALA A 37 7.40 38.55 -12.42
CA ALA A 37 7.43 39.95 -12.86
C ALA A 37 8.77 40.66 -12.61
N LEU A 38 9.50 40.25 -11.56
CA LEU A 38 10.85 40.76 -11.29
C LEU A 38 11.88 40.30 -12.31
N VAL A 39 11.68 39.10 -12.90
CA VAL A 39 12.54 38.54 -13.93
C VAL A 39 12.17 39.10 -15.30
N SER A 40 10.89 39.02 -15.70
CA SER A 40 10.39 39.63 -16.93
C SER A 40 8.94 40.08 -16.75
N VAL A 41 8.72 41.39 -16.90
CA VAL A 41 7.39 42.01 -16.83
C VAL A 41 6.49 41.49 -17.95
N TRP A 42 7.05 41.27 -19.14
CA TRP A 42 6.29 40.80 -20.32
C TRP A 42 5.91 39.32 -20.17
N SER A 43 6.79 38.47 -19.64
CA SER A 43 6.44 37.10 -19.26
C SER A 43 5.36 37.04 -18.19
N ALA A 44 5.41 37.92 -17.17
CA ALA A 44 4.37 37.99 -16.17
C ALA A 44 3.02 38.44 -16.75
N PHE A 45 3.03 39.45 -17.62
CA PHE A 45 1.83 39.94 -18.31
C PHE A 45 1.19 38.85 -19.19
N ALA A 46 1.99 38.20 -20.04
CA ALA A 46 1.53 37.12 -20.90
C ALA A 46 1.02 35.92 -20.09
N ALA A 47 1.69 35.56 -19.00
CA ALA A 47 1.25 34.50 -18.10
C ALA A 47 -0.11 34.84 -17.45
N MET A 48 -0.30 36.08 -16.99
CA MET A 48 -1.59 36.54 -16.44
C MET A 48 -2.70 36.49 -17.49
N LEU A 49 -2.43 36.94 -18.71
CA LEU A 49 -3.38 36.89 -19.81
C LEU A 49 -3.79 35.45 -20.14
N ALA A 50 -2.83 34.53 -20.23
CA ALA A 50 -3.10 33.11 -20.48
C ALA A 50 -3.91 32.45 -19.35
N VAL A 51 -3.57 32.76 -18.09
CA VAL A 51 -4.29 32.29 -16.89
C VAL A 51 -5.74 32.79 -16.89
N LEU A 52 -5.98 34.05 -17.26
CA LEU A 52 -7.32 34.62 -17.42
C LEU A 52 -8.13 33.88 -18.50
N ILE A 53 -7.53 33.66 -19.67
CA ILE A 53 -8.18 32.97 -20.80
C ILE A 53 -8.52 31.53 -20.41
N ASN A 54 -7.56 30.75 -19.90
CA ASN A 54 -7.76 29.35 -19.55
C ASN A 54 -8.79 29.17 -18.43
N ASN A 55 -8.75 29.99 -17.38
CA ASN A 55 -9.74 29.91 -16.30
C ASN A 55 -11.15 30.30 -16.75
N SER A 56 -11.27 31.12 -17.79
CA SER A 56 -12.57 31.49 -18.37
C SER A 56 -13.09 30.38 -19.28
N LEU A 57 -12.23 29.83 -20.16
CA LEU A 57 -12.60 28.75 -21.09
C LEU A 57 -12.87 27.43 -20.38
N SER A 58 -12.16 27.13 -19.28
CA SER A 58 -12.39 25.90 -18.50
C SER A 58 -13.76 25.81 -17.84
N LEU A 59 -14.49 26.92 -17.68
CA LEU A 59 -15.90 26.88 -17.23
C LEU A 59 -16.86 26.41 -18.34
N ILE A 60 -16.45 26.57 -19.60
CA ILE A 60 -17.21 26.14 -20.79
C ILE A 60 -16.87 24.68 -21.11
N ILE A 61 -15.62 24.29 -20.90
CA ILE A 61 -15.12 22.92 -21.14
C ILE A 61 -15.49 22.04 -19.95
N LYS A 62 -16.49 21.16 -20.11
CA LYS A 62 -17.08 20.30 -19.05
C LYS A 62 -16.12 19.30 -18.37
N ASP A 63 -14.84 19.30 -18.70
CA ASP A 63 -13.82 18.40 -18.14
C ASP A 63 -13.27 18.84 -16.78
N TYR A 64 -13.57 20.06 -16.34
CA TYR A 64 -13.17 20.57 -15.04
C TYR A 64 -14.32 20.52 -14.04
N THR A 65 -14.07 19.87 -12.90
CA THR A 65 -14.98 20.02 -11.77
C THR A 65 -14.86 21.43 -11.18
N VAL A 66 -15.95 21.96 -10.62
CA VAL A 66 -15.95 23.26 -9.94
C VAL A 66 -14.90 23.31 -8.81
N LYS A 67 -14.61 22.16 -8.19
CA LYS A 67 -13.55 22.04 -7.17
C LYS A 67 -12.16 22.23 -7.76
N GLU A 68 -11.85 21.55 -8.87
CA GLU A 68 -10.56 21.70 -9.56
C GLU A 68 -10.34 23.12 -10.08
N TRP A 69 -11.39 23.72 -10.65
CA TRP A 69 -11.36 25.11 -11.08
C TRP A 69 -11.06 26.06 -9.92
N ARG A 70 -11.70 25.87 -8.76
CA ARG A 70 -11.43 26.67 -7.55
C ARG A 70 -10.00 26.51 -7.02
N LEU A 71 -9.33 25.41 -7.30
CA LEU A 71 -7.93 25.16 -6.94
C LEU A 71 -6.93 25.81 -7.91
N GLY A 72 -7.39 26.40 -9.02
CA GLY A 72 -6.53 27.02 -10.03
C GLY A 72 -5.84 26.02 -10.98
N ILE A 73 -6.30 24.77 -11.03
CA ILE A 73 -5.67 23.71 -11.82
C ILE A 73 -5.80 23.98 -13.33
N ALA A 74 -6.82 24.70 -13.77
CA ALA A 74 -7.00 25.01 -15.19
C ALA A 74 -6.02 26.07 -15.73
N GLY A 75 -5.41 26.89 -14.87
CA GLY A 75 -4.66 28.08 -15.30
C GLY A 75 -3.16 27.88 -15.47
N TYR A 76 -2.52 26.98 -14.71
CA TYR A 76 -1.04 26.94 -14.63
C TYR A 76 -0.36 26.55 -15.96
N ASN A 77 -0.96 25.66 -16.76
CA ASN A 77 -0.44 25.32 -18.09
C ASN A 77 -0.43 26.54 -19.02
N GLY A 78 -1.49 27.35 -18.95
CA GLY A 78 -1.55 28.63 -19.65
C GLY A 78 -0.47 29.61 -19.16
N ALA A 79 -0.25 29.68 -17.84
CA ALA A 79 0.81 30.51 -17.26
C ALA A 79 2.19 30.17 -17.85
N ILE A 80 2.50 28.88 -18.01
CA ILE A 80 3.76 28.40 -18.60
C ILE A 80 3.89 28.83 -20.07
N VAL A 81 2.82 28.67 -20.87
CA VAL A 81 2.80 29.12 -22.27
C VAL A 81 3.00 30.64 -22.35
N GLY A 82 2.36 31.40 -21.46
CA GLY A 82 2.53 32.85 -21.39
C GLY A 82 3.94 33.26 -20.97
N MET A 83 4.55 32.59 -19.99
CA MET A 83 5.93 32.87 -19.59
C MET A 83 6.90 32.65 -20.76
N TYR A 84 6.67 31.60 -21.56
CA TYR A 84 7.52 31.26 -22.71
C TYR A 84 7.44 32.28 -23.84
N TRP A 85 6.23 32.70 -24.24
CA TRP A 85 6.04 33.64 -25.35
C TRP A 85 6.06 35.12 -24.96
N GLY A 86 6.26 35.41 -23.67
CA GLY A 86 6.11 36.75 -23.09
C GLY A 86 6.90 37.84 -23.80
N ASP A 87 8.18 37.60 -24.05
CA ASP A 87 9.06 38.62 -24.65
C ASP A 87 8.70 38.93 -26.11
N SER A 88 7.98 38.04 -26.79
CA SER A 88 7.53 38.22 -28.17
C SER A 88 6.08 38.71 -28.30
N ILE A 89 5.34 38.85 -27.20
CA ILE A 89 3.89 39.10 -27.22
C ILE A 89 3.49 40.43 -27.85
N LEU A 90 4.40 41.42 -27.86
CA LEU A 90 4.18 42.73 -28.47
C LEU A 90 4.23 42.70 -30.00
N SER A 91 4.89 41.69 -30.59
CA SER A 91 4.92 41.53 -32.04
C SER A 91 3.65 40.83 -32.53
N ILE A 92 3.13 41.21 -33.71
CA ILE A 92 1.95 40.55 -34.30
C ILE A 92 2.19 39.05 -34.48
N LYS A 93 3.38 38.67 -34.96
CA LYS A 93 3.77 37.26 -35.14
C LYS A 93 3.80 36.53 -33.79
N GLY A 94 4.43 37.10 -32.77
CA GLY A 94 4.52 36.49 -31.45
C GLY A 94 3.17 36.39 -30.73
N LEU A 95 2.29 37.38 -30.87
CA LEU A 95 0.92 37.30 -30.37
C LEU A 95 0.12 36.17 -31.02
N CYS A 96 0.24 36.01 -32.35
CA CYS A 96 -0.38 34.90 -33.07
C CYS A 96 0.17 33.55 -32.59
N LEU A 97 1.49 33.41 -32.47
CA LEU A 97 2.13 32.18 -31.98
C LEU A 97 1.71 31.86 -30.54
N PHE A 98 1.64 32.87 -29.67
CA PHE A 98 1.14 32.74 -28.30
C PHE A 98 -0.30 32.21 -28.27
N LEU A 99 -1.23 32.83 -29.02
CA LEU A 99 -2.64 32.41 -29.05
C LEU A 99 -2.82 31.01 -29.63
N VAL A 100 -2.10 30.68 -30.70
CA VAL A 100 -2.13 29.34 -31.32
C VAL A 100 -1.56 28.29 -30.35
N THR A 101 -0.45 28.59 -29.68
CA THR A 101 0.14 27.71 -28.67
C THR A 101 -0.82 27.49 -27.51
N LEU A 102 -1.49 28.55 -27.04
CA LEU A 102 -2.46 28.47 -25.94
C LEU A 102 -3.66 27.59 -26.31
N LEU A 103 -4.20 27.75 -27.53
CA LEU A 103 -5.28 26.91 -28.05
C LEU A 103 -4.84 25.44 -28.16
N LEU A 104 -3.64 25.20 -28.72
CA LEU A 104 -3.08 23.85 -28.83
C LEU A 104 -2.87 23.21 -27.46
N CYS A 105 -2.38 23.98 -26.48
CA CYS A 105 -2.22 23.54 -25.10
C CYS A 105 -3.55 23.06 -24.51
N LEU A 106 -4.65 23.82 -24.69
CA LEU A 106 -5.99 23.44 -24.24
C LEU A 106 -6.50 22.16 -24.90
N LEU A 107 -6.25 21.99 -26.21
CA LEU A 107 -6.64 20.78 -26.94
C LEU A 107 -5.87 19.53 -26.47
N ILE A 108 -4.56 19.67 -26.27
CA ILE A 108 -3.71 18.60 -25.74
C ILE A 108 -4.13 18.26 -24.30
N GLU A 109 -4.41 19.27 -23.47
CA GLU A 109 -4.85 19.08 -22.10
C GLU A 109 -6.16 18.30 -22.02
N PHE A 110 -7.16 18.65 -22.85
CA PHE A 110 -8.43 17.92 -22.96
C PHE A 110 -8.20 16.42 -23.26
N ARG A 111 -7.36 16.11 -24.26
CA ARG A 111 -7.05 14.73 -24.63
C ARG A 111 -6.26 13.98 -23.57
N LEU A 112 -5.26 14.62 -22.96
CA LEU A 112 -4.42 14.02 -21.93
C LEU A 112 -5.23 13.77 -20.64
N ARG A 113 -6.13 14.67 -20.26
CA ARG A 113 -7.04 14.46 -19.13
C ARG A 113 -7.91 13.22 -19.32
N ALA A 114 -8.54 13.09 -20.49
CA ALA A 114 -9.35 11.91 -20.82
C ALA A 114 -8.55 10.59 -20.78
N LEU A 115 -7.23 10.63 -21.05
CA LEU A 115 -6.37 9.46 -21.09
C LEU A 115 -5.70 9.12 -19.74
N LEU A 116 -5.28 10.13 -18.97
CA LEU A 116 -4.47 9.99 -17.76
C LEU A 116 -5.30 9.97 -16.47
N ILE A 117 -6.39 10.74 -16.40
CA ILE A 117 -7.23 10.82 -15.20
C ILE A 117 -7.90 9.48 -14.87
N PRO A 118 -8.50 8.73 -15.83
CA PRO A 118 -9.07 7.41 -15.54
C PRO A 118 -8.02 6.41 -15.03
N ARG A 119 -6.75 6.64 -15.40
CA ARG A 119 -5.62 5.88 -14.90
C ARG A 119 -5.11 6.37 -13.55
N GLN A 120 -5.66 7.41 -12.94
CA GLN A 120 -5.15 8.04 -11.69
C GLN A 120 -3.75 8.67 -11.86
N LEU A 121 -3.47 9.27 -13.01
CA LEU A 121 -2.17 9.89 -13.32
C LEU A 121 -2.41 11.39 -13.54
N PRO A 122 -1.57 12.28 -12.98
CA PRO A 122 -1.68 13.71 -13.26
C PRO A 122 -1.20 14.01 -14.68
N ILE A 123 -1.72 15.08 -15.27
CA ILE A 123 -1.26 15.61 -16.56
C ILE A 123 0.04 16.42 -16.43
N LEU A 124 0.31 17.00 -15.25
CA LEU A 124 1.43 17.92 -14.99
C LEU A 124 1.49 19.04 -16.06
N SER A 125 2.68 19.59 -16.29
CA SER A 125 2.94 20.61 -17.32
C SER A 125 3.13 20.02 -18.73
N LEU A 126 2.75 18.76 -18.97
CA LEU A 126 2.89 18.10 -20.27
C LEU A 126 2.14 18.83 -21.41
N PRO A 127 0.90 19.34 -21.22
CA PRO A 127 0.22 20.08 -22.29
C PRO A 127 0.97 21.35 -22.72
N ALA A 128 1.49 22.11 -21.75
CA ALA A 128 2.24 23.32 -22.03
C ALA A 128 3.56 23.02 -22.74
N MET A 129 4.33 22.03 -22.26
CA MET A 129 5.59 21.65 -22.90
C MET A 129 5.37 21.08 -24.30
N ALA A 130 4.41 20.19 -24.49
CA ALA A 130 4.13 19.60 -25.80
C ALA A 130 3.67 20.64 -26.82
N SER A 131 2.79 21.57 -26.42
CA SER A 131 2.34 22.64 -27.32
C SER A 131 3.47 23.58 -27.73
N ILE A 132 4.33 23.99 -26.80
CA ILE A 132 5.52 24.80 -27.09
C ILE A 132 6.43 24.07 -28.08
N LEU A 133 6.79 22.81 -27.80
CA LEU A 133 7.68 22.03 -28.65
C LEU A 133 7.13 21.85 -30.07
N VAL A 134 5.83 21.53 -30.19
CA VAL A 134 5.19 21.37 -31.51
C VAL A 134 5.29 22.67 -32.30
N ILE A 135 4.98 23.82 -31.70
CA ILE A 135 5.02 25.10 -32.40
C ILE A 135 6.45 25.49 -32.76
N VAL A 136 7.41 25.36 -31.84
CA VAL A 136 8.82 25.68 -32.08
C VAL A 136 9.40 24.80 -33.19
N LEU A 137 9.18 23.49 -33.14
CA LEU A 137 9.67 22.56 -34.15
C LEU A 137 8.99 22.77 -35.51
N THR A 138 7.70 23.11 -35.51
CA THR A 138 6.99 23.47 -36.74
C THR A 138 7.59 24.72 -37.37
N VAL A 139 7.77 25.79 -36.59
CA VAL A 139 8.38 27.03 -37.07
C VAL A 139 9.79 26.77 -37.60
N SER A 140 10.60 25.98 -36.88
CA SER A 140 11.95 25.60 -37.31
C SER A 140 11.96 24.86 -38.66
N LEU A 141 11.08 23.88 -38.85
CA LEU A 141 11.02 23.10 -40.10
C LEU A 141 10.56 23.95 -41.30
N PHE A 142 9.64 24.89 -41.09
CA PHE A 142 9.06 25.69 -42.17
C PHE A 142 9.79 27.02 -42.43
N SER A 143 10.61 27.51 -41.48
CA SER A 143 11.24 28.83 -41.59
C SER A 143 12.54 28.86 -42.40
N LEU A 144 13.15 27.72 -42.78
CA LEU A 144 14.48 27.64 -43.43
C LEU A 144 15.60 28.46 -42.75
N ASP A 145 15.36 28.96 -41.55
CA ASP A 145 16.23 29.85 -40.80
C ASP A 145 16.50 29.21 -39.45
N THR A 146 17.68 28.59 -39.32
CA THR A 146 18.10 27.82 -38.14
C THR A 146 18.49 28.71 -36.97
N ASN A 147 18.67 30.02 -37.20
CA ASN A 147 19.11 30.98 -36.19
C ASN A 147 17.98 31.52 -35.29
N HIS A 148 16.72 31.30 -35.63
CA HIS A 148 15.57 31.79 -34.85
C HIS A 148 14.97 30.77 -33.86
N LEU A 149 15.65 29.64 -33.64
CA LEU A 149 15.17 28.59 -32.73
C LEU A 149 15.24 28.98 -31.24
N LEU A 150 16.00 30.00 -30.87
CA LEU A 150 16.09 30.53 -29.51
C LEU A 150 16.16 32.06 -29.58
N PHE A 151 15.30 32.71 -28.80
CA PHE A 151 15.20 34.15 -28.63
C PHE A 151 16.57 34.88 -28.67
N GLU A 152 16.76 35.82 -29.60
CA GLU A 152 17.91 36.75 -29.61
C GLU A 152 17.74 37.93 -28.63
N GLY A 153 16.68 37.94 -27.83
CA GLY A 153 16.43 38.96 -26.82
C GLY A 153 16.78 38.46 -25.42
N ALA A 154 17.78 39.05 -24.77
CA ALA A 154 17.93 38.93 -23.33
C ALA A 154 16.83 39.78 -22.68
N ALA A 155 15.92 39.15 -21.92
CA ALA A 155 14.97 39.89 -21.09
C ALA A 155 15.77 40.76 -20.11
N GLU A 156 15.61 42.09 -20.17
CA GLU A 156 16.26 42.98 -19.22
C GLU A 156 15.55 42.87 -17.86
N PRO A 157 16.22 42.36 -16.82
CA PRO A 157 15.59 42.19 -15.52
C PRO A 157 15.35 43.54 -14.84
N VAL A 158 14.26 43.65 -14.08
CA VAL A 158 13.87 44.88 -13.38
C VAL A 158 14.97 45.38 -12.44
N PHE A 159 15.64 44.43 -11.77
CA PHE A 159 16.87 44.67 -11.02
C PHE A 159 18.00 43.97 -11.75
N GLN A 160 18.71 44.69 -12.62
CA GLN A 160 19.72 44.15 -13.55
C GLN A 160 20.78 43.23 -12.90
N THR A 161 20.99 43.30 -11.58
CA THR A 161 21.99 42.50 -10.85
C THR A 161 21.44 41.45 -9.87
N TYR A 162 20.18 41.56 -9.39
CA TYR A 162 19.66 40.70 -8.29
C TYR A 162 18.23 40.18 -8.48
N SER A 163 17.60 40.44 -9.62
CA SER A 163 16.21 40.03 -9.88
C SER A 163 15.99 38.53 -9.68
N ARG A 164 16.97 37.73 -10.09
CA ARG A 164 16.93 36.26 -10.07
C ARG A 164 16.96 35.71 -8.64
N GLU A 165 17.88 36.21 -7.81
CA GLU A 165 18.06 35.79 -6.43
C GLU A 165 16.80 36.13 -5.62
N ILE A 166 16.24 37.31 -5.84
CA ILE A 166 14.98 37.73 -5.21
C ILE A 166 13.82 36.84 -5.67
N ALA A 167 13.74 36.52 -6.98
CA ALA A 167 12.71 35.62 -7.49
C ALA A 167 12.80 34.21 -6.88
N ILE A 168 14.01 33.65 -6.76
CA ILE A 168 14.25 32.36 -6.09
C ILE A 168 13.82 32.44 -4.63
N PHE A 169 14.21 33.51 -3.92
CA PHE A 169 13.81 33.71 -2.51
C PHE A 169 12.29 33.76 -2.35
N LEU A 170 11.58 34.47 -3.23
CA LEU A 170 10.12 34.54 -3.22
C LEU A 170 9.47 33.17 -3.51
N MET A 171 10.00 32.41 -4.48
CA MET A 171 9.55 31.04 -4.76
C MET A 171 9.73 30.12 -3.55
N VAL A 172 10.92 30.12 -2.95
CA VAL A 172 11.24 29.32 -1.75
C VAL A 172 10.35 29.73 -0.58
N SER A 173 10.14 31.03 -0.38
CA SER A 173 9.24 31.55 0.67
C SER A 173 7.80 31.10 0.45
N ALA A 174 7.32 31.12 -0.80
CA ALA A 174 5.99 30.64 -1.15
C ALA A 174 5.81 29.15 -0.84
N MET A 175 6.83 28.33 -1.13
CA MET A 175 6.86 26.90 -0.82
C MET A 175 6.95 26.65 0.69
N ALA A 176 7.86 27.34 1.39
CA ALA A 176 8.10 27.18 2.82
C ALA A 176 6.89 27.60 3.66
N TYR A 177 6.11 28.59 3.20
CA TYR A 177 4.88 29.03 3.84
C TYR A 177 3.84 27.91 3.97
N GLN A 178 3.84 26.95 3.05
CA GLN A 178 2.90 25.83 3.07
C GLN A 178 3.55 24.52 3.55
N TYR A 179 4.80 24.26 3.18
CA TYR A 179 5.49 22.99 3.41
C TYR A 179 6.95 23.17 3.83
N PRO A 180 7.25 23.73 5.03
CA PRO A 180 8.59 24.18 5.40
C PRO A 180 9.64 23.07 5.39
N VAL A 181 9.31 21.89 5.92
CA VAL A 181 10.23 20.75 5.97
C VAL A 181 10.53 20.21 4.57
N ALA A 182 9.52 20.10 3.71
CA ALA A 182 9.71 19.63 2.35
C ALA A 182 10.53 20.64 1.53
N THR A 183 10.30 21.94 1.71
CA THR A 183 11.08 22.99 1.07
C THR A 183 12.55 22.94 1.46
N LEU A 184 12.87 22.77 2.75
CA LEU A 184 14.26 22.64 3.22
C LEU A 184 14.94 21.42 2.60
N GLN A 185 14.25 20.28 2.53
CA GLN A 185 14.76 19.08 1.87
C GLN A 185 14.97 19.28 0.37
N THR A 186 14.02 19.94 -0.31
CA THR A 186 14.16 20.31 -1.72
C THR A 186 15.39 21.15 -1.95
N LEU A 187 15.66 22.17 -1.11
CA LEU A 187 16.86 23.00 -1.22
C LEU A 187 18.14 22.18 -1.07
N GLY A 188 18.21 21.30 -0.06
CA GLY A 188 19.36 20.42 0.14
C GLY A 188 19.60 19.51 -1.07
N ILE A 189 18.55 18.90 -1.61
CA ILE A 189 18.63 18.02 -2.77
C ILE A 189 19.01 18.79 -4.03
N SER A 190 18.44 19.98 -4.25
CA SER A 190 18.80 20.82 -5.39
C SER A 190 20.26 21.28 -5.33
N LEU A 191 20.76 21.62 -4.13
CA LEU A 191 22.17 22.01 -3.93
C LEU A 191 23.12 20.83 -4.18
N THR A 192 22.84 19.67 -3.57
CA THR A 192 23.67 18.46 -3.76
C THR A 192 23.68 18.02 -5.21
N GLY A 193 22.52 18.01 -5.86
CA GLY A 193 22.43 17.75 -7.29
C GLY A 193 23.24 18.75 -8.11
N GLY A 194 23.18 20.04 -7.77
CA GLY A 194 23.95 21.10 -8.43
C GLY A 194 25.46 20.84 -8.39
N LEU A 195 25.97 20.48 -7.21
CA LEU A 195 27.38 20.15 -7.01
C LEU A 195 27.80 18.89 -7.79
N ILE A 196 26.95 17.87 -7.82
CA ILE A 196 27.19 16.65 -8.61
C ILE A 196 27.21 16.99 -10.11
N ALA A 197 26.25 17.76 -10.60
CA ALA A 197 26.18 18.16 -11.99
C ALA A 197 27.39 19.03 -12.40
N GLN A 198 27.86 19.93 -11.54
CA GLN A 198 29.09 20.70 -11.75
C GLN A 198 30.30 19.76 -11.89
N TRP A 199 30.40 18.75 -11.03
CA TRP A 199 31.50 17.78 -11.09
C TRP A 199 31.50 16.96 -12.38
N PHE A 200 30.32 16.57 -12.88
CA PHE A 200 30.21 15.78 -14.13
C PHE A 200 30.34 16.61 -15.41
N THR A 201 29.82 17.83 -15.43
CA THR A 201 29.74 18.66 -16.66
C THR A 201 30.85 19.70 -16.75
N GLY A 202 31.53 20.02 -15.64
CA GLY A 202 32.47 21.13 -15.56
C GLY A 202 31.82 22.53 -15.62
N LEU A 203 30.49 22.61 -15.72
CA LEU A 203 29.75 23.88 -15.79
C LEU A 203 29.68 24.56 -14.43
N ASN A 204 29.68 25.89 -14.42
CA ASN A 204 29.46 26.68 -13.20
C ASN A 204 28.05 26.44 -12.65
N LEU A 205 27.92 26.36 -11.32
CA LEU A 205 26.64 26.29 -10.61
C LEU A 205 25.63 27.34 -11.09
N TYR A 206 26.09 28.57 -11.38
CA TYR A 206 25.20 29.64 -11.83
C TYR A 206 24.46 29.28 -13.13
N VAL A 207 25.15 28.64 -14.08
CA VAL A 207 24.60 28.16 -15.35
C VAL A 207 23.67 26.95 -15.14
N LEU A 208 24.06 26.04 -14.24
CA LEU A 208 23.25 24.86 -13.91
C LEU A 208 21.92 25.23 -13.23
N VAL A 209 21.87 26.34 -12.49
CA VAL A 209 20.63 26.82 -11.87
C VAL A 209 19.61 27.25 -12.94
N ASP A 210 20.04 27.78 -14.09
CA ASP A 210 19.15 28.18 -15.19
C ASP A 210 18.63 27.01 -16.01
N LEU A 211 19.45 25.98 -16.18
CA LEU A 211 19.15 24.89 -17.11
C LEU A 211 18.48 23.69 -16.44
N TRP A 212 18.75 23.45 -15.15
CA TRP A 212 18.49 22.15 -14.56
C TRP A 212 17.90 22.16 -13.16
N ALA A 213 18.31 23.10 -12.29
CA ALA A 213 17.94 23.05 -10.86
C ALA A 213 16.43 23.04 -10.61
N ILE A 214 15.63 23.65 -11.49
CA ILE A 214 14.16 23.64 -11.41
C ILE A 214 13.55 22.23 -11.53
N ASN A 215 14.13 21.37 -12.37
CA ASN A 215 13.61 20.01 -12.59
C ASN A 215 13.75 19.15 -11.35
N LEU A 216 14.90 19.20 -10.69
CA LEU A 216 15.12 18.55 -9.39
C LEU A 216 14.16 19.05 -8.33
N ALA A 217 14.03 20.38 -8.24
CA ALA A 217 13.25 21.02 -7.18
C ALA A 217 11.80 20.57 -7.26
N LEU A 218 11.22 20.62 -8.46
CA LEU A 218 9.86 20.16 -8.73
C LEU A 218 9.73 18.64 -8.58
N ALA A 219 10.72 17.85 -9.04
CA ALA A 219 10.70 16.39 -8.94
C ALA A 219 10.64 15.90 -7.48
N TYR A 220 11.44 16.49 -6.60
CA TYR A 220 11.39 16.14 -5.19
C TYR A 220 10.13 16.68 -4.51
N PHE A 221 9.87 17.98 -4.68
CA PHE A 221 8.81 18.66 -3.94
C PHE A 221 7.42 18.09 -4.28
N SER A 222 7.10 17.94 -5.55
CA SER A 222 5.76 17.49 -5.99
C SER A 222 5.40 16.10 -5.48
N ILE A 223 6.32 15.14 -5.54
CA ILE A 223 6.10 13.78 -5.02
C ILE A 223 5.92 13.82 -3.51
N LYS A 224 6.76 14.57 -2.80
CA LYS A 224 6.76 14.62 -1.34
C LYS A 224 5.53 15.33 -0.77
N THR A 225 5.09 16.44 -1.36
CA THR A 225 4.06 17.32 -0.78
C THR A 225 2.67 17.10 -1.33
N LEU A 226 2.55 16.66 -2.58
CA LEU A 226 1.27 16.51 -3.26
C LEU A 226 0.91 15.04 -3.48
N PHE A 227 1.74 14.29 -4.21
CA PHE A 227 1.33 12.97 -4.69
C PHE A 227 1.46 11.84 -3.67
N LEU A 228 2.42 11.92 -2.74
CA LEU A 228 2.63 10.92 -1.69
C LEU A 228 2.65 11.53 -0.29
N LYS A 229 1.96 12.67 -0.07
CA LYS A 229 1.99 13.48 1.16
C LYS A 229 1.92 12.70 2.49
N HIS A 230 1.21 11.57 2.52
CA HIS A 230 0.96 10.78 3.74
C HIS A 230 1.66 9.42 3.75
N SER A 231 2.47 9.11 2.73
CA SER A 231 3.19 7.85 2.65
C SER A 231 4.53 7.91 3.37
N ARG A 232 4.87 6.85 4.13
CA ARG A 232 6.24 6.67 4.66
C ARG A 232 7.28 6.51 3.54
N LEU A 233 6.85 6.08 2.35
CA LEU A 233 7.70 5.97 1.16
C LEU A 233 7.89 7.30 0.43
N ALA A 234 7.22 8.38 0.83
CA ALA A 234 7.24 9.65 0.10
C ALA A 234 8.65 10.22 -0.07
N THR A 235 9.51 10.08 0.95
CA THR A 235 10.93 10.52 0.83
C THR A 235 11.67 9.67 -0.19
N LEU A 236 11.53 8.34 -0.11
CA LEU A 236 12.21 7.40 -0.99
C LEU A 236 11.75 7.58 -2.45
N ALA A 237 10.45 7.68 -2.67
CA ALA A 237 9.87 7.95 -3.97
C ALA A 237 10.30 9.32 -4.52
N ALA A 238 10.34 10.36 -3.68
CA ALA A 238 10.80 11.68 -4.10
C ALA A 238 12.30 11.68 -4.44
N THR A 239 13.15 10.99 -3.67
CA THR A 239 14.58 10.82 -4.00
C THR A 239 14.76 10.04 -5.30
N PHE A 240 14.01 8.96 -5.49
CA PHE A 240 14.03 8.17 -6.73
C PHE A 240 13.60 9.02 -7.93
N ASN A 241 12.50 9.79 -7.79
CA ASN A 241 12.03 10.68 -8.83
C ASN A 241 13.08 11.71 -9.23
N THR A 242 13.78 12.25 -8.24
CA THR A 242 14.80 13.28 -8.43
C THR A 242 16.04 12.73 -9.14
N LEU A 243 16.47 11.53 -8.77
CA LEU A 243 17.54 10.82 -9.49
C LEU A 243 17.14 10.50 -10.93
N LEU A 244 15.91 10.06 -11.14
CA LEU A 244 15.40 9.78 -12.49
C LEU A 244 15.32 11.06 -13.34
N ALA A 245 14.89 12.19 -12.77
CA ALA A 245 14.89 13.48 -13.44
C ALA A 245 16.31 13.90 -13.86
N TRP A 246 17.30 13.67 -13.00
CA TRP A 246 18.71 13.93 -13.34
C TRP A 246 19.19 13.04 -14.49
N ILE A 247 18.90 11.74 -14.44
CA ILE A 247 19.30 10.78 -15.49
C ILE A 247 18.69 11.19 -16.85
N ILE A 248 17.40 11.53 -16.87
CA ILE A 248 16.72 11.93 -18.11
C ILE A 248 17.35 13.20 -18.68
N TRP A 249 17.67 14.18 -17.84
CA TRP A 249 18.36 15.40 -18.28
C TRP A 249 19.77 15.12 -18.78
N TYR A 250 20.54 14.28 -18.07
CA TYR A 250 21.90 13.93 -18.48
C TYR A 250 21.92 13.18 -19.81
N PHE A 251 20.95 12.28 -20.03
CA PHE A 251 20.74 11.63 -21.32
C PHE A 251 20.43 12.65 -22.42
N TRP A 252 19.62 13.67 -22.13
CA TRP A 252 19.32 14.77 -23.05
C TRP A 252 20.59 15.51 -23.51
N LEU A 253 21.51 15.77 -22.57
CA LEU A 253 22.80 16.40 -22.88
C LEU A 253 23.71 15.51 -23.74
N ILE A 254 23.89 14.24 -23.37
CA ILE A 254 24.81 13.35 -24.11
C ILE A 254 24.34 13.10 -25.54
N THR A 255 23.02 13.02 -25.74
CA THR A 255 22.44 12.74 -27.04
C THR A 255 22.43 13.94 -28.00
N GLY A 256 22.81 15.13 -27.53
CA GLY A 256 22.76 16.37 -28.33
C GLY A 256 21.34 16.87 -28.60
N LEU A 257 20.34 16.39 -27.85
CA LEU A 257 18.94 16.84 -28.01
C LEU A 257 18.76 18.30 -27.59
N ASP A 258 19.68 18.83 -26.80
CA ASP A 258 19.78 20.25 -26.45
C ASP A 258 19.94 21.16 -27.68
N GLN A 259 20.55 20.67 -28.76
CA GLN A 259 20.67 21.39 -30.03
C GLN A 259 19.33 21.55 -30.75
N LEU A 260 18.40 20.61 -30.54
CA LEU A 260 17.06 20.65 -31.15
C LEU A 260 16.08 21.43 -30.27
N SER A 261 16.13 21.22 -28.96
CA SER A 261 15.27 21.92 -28.00
C SER A 261 15.84 21.86 -26.59
N ALA A 262 15.71 22.97 -25.86
CA ALA A 262 15.99 22.98 -24.44
C ALA A 262 15.09 21.98 -23.69
N PRO A 263 15.61 21.25 -22.68
CA PRO A 263 14.85 20.23 -21.97
C PRO A 263 13.68 20.79 -21.16
N LEU A 264 13.67 22.09 -20.86
CA LEU A 264 12.62 22.79 -20.09
C LEU A 264 12.17 21.97 -18.87
N LEU A 265 10.88 21.60 -18.77
CA LEU A 265 10.32 20.80 -17.68
C LEU A 265 10.17 19.31 -18.02
N ILE A 266 10.65 18.86 -19.18
CA ILE A 266 10.47 17.47 -19.65
C ILE A 266 11.09 16.45 -18.69
N PRO A 267 12.32 16.64 -18.16
CA PRO A 267 12.91 15.70 -17.21
C PRO A 267 12.05 15.52 -15.95
N PHE A 268 11.53 16.62 -15.40
CA PHE A 268 10.59 16.59 -14.28
C PHE A 268 9.29 15.84 -14.61
N ILE A 269 8.68 16.14 -15.76
CA ILE A 269 7.39 15.53 -16.15
C ILE A 269 7.55 14.02 -16.35
N MET A 270 8.55 13.61 -17.13
CA MET A 270 8.78 12.20 -17.47
C MET A 270 9.15 11.38 -16.23
N SER A 271 10.08 11.88 -15.41
CA SER A 271 10.41 11.21 -14.14
C SER A 271 9.19 11.05 -13.26
N SER A 272 8.39 12.11 -13.10
CA SER A 272 7.22 12.09 -12.23
C SER A 272 6.13 11.13 -12.73
N LEU A 273 5.88 11.06 -14.04
CA LEU A 273 4.95 10.09 -14.62
C LEU A 273 5.42 8.65 -14.43
N ILE A 274 6.72 8.38 -14.63
CA ILE A 274 7.31 7.04 -14.41
C ILE A 274 7.22 6.67 -12.93
N THR A 275 7.68 7.55 -12.04
CA THR A 275 7.64 7.34 -10.60
C THR A 275 6.21 7.11 -10.14
N LEU A 276 5.25 7.94 -10.54
CA LEU A 276 3.87 7.75 -10.15
C LEU A 276 3.26 6.48 -10.73
N SER A 277 3.63 6.07 -11.94
CA SER A 277 3.19 4.78 -12.51
C SER A 277 3.71 3.58 -11.70
N LEU A 278 5.00 3.59 -11.35
CA LEU A 278 5.64 2.54 -10.54
C LEU A 278 5.09 2.52 -9.11
N TYR A 279 4.99 3.69 -8.49
CA TYR A 279 4.53 3.85 -7.12
C TYR A 279 3.01 3.76 -7.00
N ARG A 280 2.22 3.85 -8.09
CA ARG A 280 0.74 3.78 -8.03
C ARG A 280 0.22 2.51 -7.39
N ARG A 281 0.84 1.36 -7.68
CA ARG A 281 0.48 0.11 -7.01
C ARG A 281 0.60 0.23 -5.49
N TYR A 282 1.42 1.16 -5.02
CA TYR A 282 1.71 1.47 -3.62
C TYR A 282 1.05 2.78 -3.13
N ILE A 283 0.35 3.55 -4.00
CA ILE A 283 -0.37 4.80 -3.66
C ILE A 283 -1.65 4.47 -2.89
N ASN A 284 -2.34 3.38 -3.24
CA ASN A 284 -3.58 2.93 -2.58
C ASN A 284 -3.41 1.65 -1.74
N HIS A 285 -2.28 0.95 -1.87
CA HIS A 285 -1.96 -0.05 -0.87
C HIS A 285 -1.46 0.68 0.37
N ASN A 286 -2.24 0.57 1.43
CA ASN A 286 -1.73 0.35 2.77
C ASN A 286 -0.80 -0.89 2.79
N LEU A 287 0.25 -0.91 1.96
CA LEU A 287 1.35 -1.90 1.98
C LEU A 287 2.23 -1.69 3.21
N LEU A 288 1.89 -0.68 4.01
CA LEU A 288 2.14 -0.62 5.42
C LEU A 288 0.82 -0.28 6.12
N GLN A 289 -0.16 -1.19 6.13
CA GLN A 289 -0.94 -1.31 7.35
C GLN A 289 0.10 -1.35 8.48
N SER A 290 -0.03 -0.46 9.46
CA SER A 290 0.83 -0.51 10.66
C SER A 290 0.90 -1.96 11.15
N GLU A 291 -0.24 -2.64 11.10
CA GLU A 291 -0.42 -4.02 11.51
C GLU A 291 0.30 -5.03 10.60
N LEU A 292 0.09 -5.06 9.27
CA LEU A 292 0.83 -6.01 8.40
C LEU A 292 2.35 -5.82 8.49
N TRP A 293 2.83 -4.58 8.59
CA TRP A 293 4.26 -4.32 8.78
C TRP A 293 4.76 -4.70 10.18
N ARG A 294 3.95 -4.50 11.23
CA ARG A 294 4.26 -4.97 12.58
C ARG A 294 4.31 -6.51 12.61
N THR A 295 3.33 -7.19 12.03
CA THR A 295 3.32 -8.65 11.81
C THR A 295 4.61 -9.09 11.15
N PHE A 296 4.98 -8.46 10.03
CA PHE A 296 6.23 -8.76 9.35
C PHE A 296 7.46 -8.54 10.22
N LYS A 297 7.57 -7.38 10.88
CA LYS A 297 8.70 -7.05 11.75
C LYS A 297 8.82 -8.06 12.89
N LEU A 298 7.70 -8.49 13.47
CA LEU A 298 7.66 -9.51 14.51
C LEU A 298 8.16 -10.86 13.99
N LEU A 299 7.61 -11.35 12.86
CA LEU A 299 8.03 -12.61 12.24
C LEU A 299 9.51 -12.60 11.84
N LEU A 300 10.00 -11.49 11.30
CA LEU A 300 11.41 -11.32 10.94
C LEU A 300 12.32 -11.33 12.18
N ILE A 301 12.00 -10.52 13.20
CA ILE A 301 12.77 -10.48 14.45
C ILE A 301 12.78 -11.85 15.13
N ASN A 302 11.64 -12.53 15.15
CA ASN A 302 11.51 -13.87 15.70
C ASN A 302 12.47 -14.85 14.99
N ARG A 303 12.48 -14.80 13.65
CA ARG A 303 13.39 -15.62 12.84
C ARG A 303 14.86 -15.27 13.04
N LEU A 304 15.21 -13.98 13.08
CA LEU A 304 16.59 -13.53 13.33
C LEU A 304 17.10 -13.92 14.71
N ARG A 305 16.22 -13.99 15.71
CA ARG A 305 16.52 -14.44 17.07
C ARG A 305 16.47 -15.96 17.25
N ALA A 306 16.18 -16.72 16.19
CA ALA A 306 15.98 -18.18 16.24
C ALA A 306 14.99 -18.62 17.32
N LYS A 307 13.93 -17.84 17.52
CA LYS A 307 12.85 -18.12 18.47
C LYS A 307 11.71 -18.88 17.78
N GLN A 308 10.92 -19.61 18.57
CA GLN A 308 9.80 -20.39 18.06
C GLN A 308 8.64 -19.50 17.62
N CYS A 309 7.88 -19.95 16.63
CA CYS A 309 6.71 -19.26 16.10
C CYS A 309 5.54 -20.23 16.14
N VAL A 310 4.59 -19.98 17.04
CA VAL A 310 3.48 -20.90 17.28
C VAL A 310 2.22 -20.34 16.66
N ALA A 311 1.39 -21.20 16.08
CA ALA A 311 0.05 -20.81 15.62
C ALA A 311 -1.03 -21.63 16.35
N ILE A 312 -2.15 -20.98 16.66
CA ILE A 312 -3.40 -21.65 17.01
C ILE A 312 -4.51 -21.25 16.03
N THR A 313 -5.24 -22.24 15.51
CA THR A 313 -6.38 -22.03 14.62
C THR A 313 -7.69 -22.53 15.21
N GLY A 314 -8.77 -21.78 14.98
CA GLY A 314 -10.12 -22.14 15.40
C GLY A 314 -11.08 -22.41 14.24
N SER A 315 -12.35 -22.62 14.54
CA SER A 315 -13.41 -22.92 13.56
C SER A 315 -13.65 -21.83 12.51
N GLY A 316 -13.13 -20.62 12.71
CA GLY A 316 -13.17 -19.54 11.74
C GLY A 316 -12.47 -19.88 10.42
N ILE A 317 -11.50 -20.81 10.40
CA ILE A 317 -10.87 -21.31 9.15
C ILE A 317 -11.80 -22.23 8.33
N ARG A 318 -12.94 -22.63 8.91
CA ARG A 318 -14.02 -23.47 8.33
C ARG A 318 -15.36 -22.75 8.36
N LYS A 319 -15.38 -21.43 8.52
CA LYS A 319 -16.62 -20.66 8.66
C LYS A 319 -17.54 -20.90 7.46
N GLY A 320 -18.74 -21.39 7.73
CA GLY A 320 -19.75 -21.70 6.72
C GLY A 320 -19.59 -23.06 6.03
N THR A 321 -18.56 -23.85 6.35
CA THR A 321 -18.37 -25.22 5.82
C THR A 321 -18.55 -26.30 6.89
N LEU A 322 -18.08 -26.06 8.12
CA LEU A 322 -18.29 -26.97 9.27
C LEU A 322 -18.89 -26.18 10.44
N PRO A 323 -19.73 -26.84 11.27
CA PRO A 323 -20.14 -26.25 12.53
C PRO A 323 -18.96 -26.14 13.49
N ASP A 324 -19.01 -25.12 14.35
CA ASP A 324 -17.99 -24.85 15.35
C ASP A 324 -17.95 -25.96 16.41
N TYR A 325 -16.82 -26.69 16.49
CA TYR A 325 -16.69 -27.84 17.35
C TYR A 325 -16.65 -27.46 18.84
N PRO A 326 -15.74 -26.57 19.30
CA PRO A 326 -15.64 -26.21 20.71
C PRO A 326 -16.91 -25.57 21.30
N SER A 327 -17.69 -24.81 20.52
CA SER A 327 -18.95 -24.24 21.03
C SER A 327 -20.13 -25.22 21.02
N GLY A 328 -19.95 -26.43 20.48
CA GLY A 328 -20.98 -27.46 20.45
C GLY A 328 -22.04 -27.28 19.36
N GLN A 329 -21.79 -26.48 18.32
CA GLN A 329 -22.75 -26.27 17.22
C GLN A 329 -23.08 -27.55 16.43
N TRP A 330 -22.25 -28.58 16.55
CA TRP A 330 -22.45 -29.90 15.94
C TRP A 330 -23.41 -30.81 16.73
N LEU A 331 -23.81 -30.40 17.94
CA LEU A 331 -24.72 -31.14 18.82
C LEU A 331 -26.18 -30.83 18.49
N ASP A 332 -27.10 -31.71 18.89
CA ASP A 332 -28.53 -31.43 18.77
C ASP A 332 -28.94 -30.35 19.80
N PRO A 333 -29.43 -29.16 19.38
CA PRO A 333 -29.79 -28.09 20.29
C PRO A 333 -30.97 -28.43 21.21
N LYS A 334 -31.73 -29.50 20.93
CA LYS A 334 -32.85 -29.97 21.75
C LYS A 334 -32.39 -30.88 22.89
N VAL A 335 -31.13 -31.31 22.89
CA VAL A 335 -30.57 -32.22 23.88
C VAL A 335 -29.67 -31.43 24.84
N PRO A 336 -29.80 -31.61 26.17
CA PRO A 336 -28.89 -30.96 27.13
C PRO A 336 -27.43 -31.31 26.87
N ILE A 337 -26.54 -30.33 26.91
CA ILE A 337 -25.10 -30.53 26.62
C ILE A 337 -24.44 -31.55 27.56
N THR A 338 -24.95 -31.70 28.78
CA THR A 338 -24.52 -32.69 29.77
C THR A 338 -24.67 -34.14 29.28
N SER A 339 -25.60 -34.40 28.35
CA SER A 339 -25.80 -35.71 27.72
C SER A 339 -24.64 -36.12 26.79
N TYR A 340 -23.73 -35.19 26.47
CA TYR A 340 -22.56 -35.41 25.61
C TYR A 340 -21.25 -35.45 26.40
N THR A 341 -21.31 -35.73 27.71
CA THR A 341 -20.14 -35.99 28.56
C THR A 341 -19.67 -37.44 28.42
N LEU A 342 -18.39 -37.70 28.68
CA LEU A 342 -17.80 -39.03 28.77
C LEU A 342 -18.43 -39.84 29.91
N ALA A 343 -18.72 -39.21 31.05
CA ALA A 343 -19.46 -39.85 32.13
C ALA A 343 -20.81 -40.41 31.65
N GLU A 344 -21.61 -39.60 30.97
CA GLU A 344 -22.90 -40.03 30.40
C GLU A 344 -22.73 -41.05 29.27
N PHE A 345 -21.69 -40.90 28.44
CA PHE A 345 -21.36 -41.89 27.41
C PHE A 345 -21.07 -43.27 28.02
N LYS A 346 -20.35 -43.34 29.14
CA LYS A 346 -20.09 -44.62 29.82
C LYS A 346 -21.37 -45.18 30.48
N ALA A 347 -22.17 -44.32 31.11
CA ALA A 347 -23.32 -44.72 31.91
C ALA A 347 -24.58 -45.09 31.10
N SER A 348 -24.86 -44.36 30.01
CA SER A 348 -26.18 -44.38 29.36
C SER A 348 -26.10 -44.78 27.89
N LYS A 349 -26.81 -45.85 27.52
CA LYS A 349 -26.95 -46.29 26.12
C LYS A 349 -27.60 -45.21 25.23
N ARG A 350 -28.55 -44.44 25.78
CA ARG A 350 -29.18 -43.31 25.08
C ARG A 350 -28.15 -42.23 24.78
N CYS A 351 -27.33 -41.86 25.77
CA CYS A 351 -26.29 -40.83 25.59
C CYS A 351 -25.22 -41.30 24.60
N ARG A 352 -24.81 -42.58 24.62
CA ARG A 352 -23.94 -43.16 23.57
C ARG A 352 -24.52 -43.01 22.19
N TYR A 353 -25.79 -43.37 22.00
CA TYR A 353 -26.46 -43.23 20.72
C TYR A 353 -26.46 -41.77 20.23
N LEU A 354 -26.80 -40.82 21.12
CA LEU A 354 -26.82 -39.39 20.78
C LEU A 354 -25.42 -38.89 20.40
N TYR A 355 -24.39 -39.28 21.15
CA TYR A 355 -23.00 -38.93 20.87
C TYR A 355 -22.53 -39.49 19.53
N TRP A 356 -22.79 -40.77 19.26
CA TRP A 356 -22.47 -41.41 17.98
C TRP A 356 -23.22 -40.76 16.81
N LYS A 357 -24.50 -40.42 17.00
CA LYS A 357 -25.31 -39.75 15.98
C LYS A 357 -24.71 -38.40 15.59
N ALA A 358 -24.46 -37.54 16.58
CA ALA A 358 -23.87 -36.22 16.35
C ALA A 358 -22.46 -36.32 15.72
N SER A 359 -21.64 -37.24 16.22
CA SER A 359 -20.28 -37.47 15.71
C SER A 359 -20.29 -37.99 14.28
N TYR A 360 -21.20 -38.93 13.96
CA TYR A 360 -21.33 -39.49 12.62
C TYR A 360 -21.82 -38.44 11.62
N ASP A 361 -22.79 -37.60 12.01
CA ASP A 361 -23.28 -36.52 11.14
C ASP A 361 -22.17 -35.49 10.86
N TYR A 362 -21.34 -35.16 11.85
CA TYR A 362 -20.16 -34.31 11.67
C TYR A 362 -19.10 -35.00 10.79
N TYR A 363 -18.80 -36.28 11.03
CA TYR A 363 -17.86 -37.08 10.25
C TYR A 363 -18.23 -37.12 8.77
N GLN A 364 -19.52 -37.33 8.44
CA GLN A 364 -20.00 -37.31 7.06
C GLN A 364 -19.77 -35.97 6.37
N GLN A 365 -19.94 -34.84 7.09
CA GLN A 365 -19.61 -33.52 6.54
C GLN A 365 -18.11 -33.40 6.26
N VAL A 366 -17.26 -33.82 7.20
CA VAL A 366 -15.79 -33.78 7.06
C VAL A 366 -15.29 -34.59 5.87
N LEU A 367 -15.90 -35.75 5.57
CA LEU A 367 -15.53 -36.55 4.39
C LEU A 367 -15.72 -35.83 3.06
N THR A 368 -16.60 -34.83 3.00
CA THR A 368 -16.86 -34.06 1.77
C THR A 368 -15.94 -32.86 1.59
N ILE A 369 -15.12 -32.54 2.59
CA ILE A 369 -14.33 -31.31 2.62
C ILE A 369 -12.91 -31.56 2.13
N ASN A 370 -12.42 -30.61 1.34
CA ASN A 370 -11.05 -30.54 0.85
C ASN A 370 -10.33 -29.31 1.42
N LYS A 371 -9.00 -29.31 1.36
CA LYS A 371 -8.17 -28.16 1.74
C LYS A 371 -8.60 -26.90 0.98
N ASN A 372 -8.89 -25.84 1.73
CA ASN A 372 -9.22 -24.53 1.19
C ASN A 372 -7.95 -23.67 1.01
N ASN A 373 -8.12 -22.41 0.60
CA ASN A 373 -6.98 -21.49 0.42
C ASN A 373 -6.29 -21.15 1.74
N ILE A 374 -7.02 -21.08 2.86
CA ILE A 374 -6.44 -20.85 4.20
C ILE A 374 -5.49 -22.00 4.55
N ASP A 375 -5.91 -23.25 4.33
CA ASP A 375 -5.08 -24.45 4.58
C ASP A 375 -3.78 -24.42 3.81
N LYS A 376 -3.85 -24.08 2.52
CA LYS A 376 -2.65 -23.98 1.67
C LYS A 376 -1.67 -22.91 2.15
N GLN A 377 -2.16 -21.77 2.63
CA GLN A 377 -1.30 -20.72 3.18
C GLN A 377 -0.71 -21.13 4.54
N LEU A 378 -1.48 -21.84 5.36
CA LEU A 378 -1.01 -22.39 6.64
C LEU A 378 0.04 -23.49 6.44
N ASP A 379 -0.17 -24.43 5.51
CA ASP A 379 0.81 -25.46 5.16
C ASP A 379 2.16 -24.82 4.76
N TYR A 380 2.12 -23.72 4.00
CA TYR A 380 3.32 -22.98 3.62
C TYR A 380 4.01 -22.34 4.85
N LEU A 381 3.25 -21.67 5.72
CA LEU A 381 3.80 -21.09 6.96
C LEU A 381 4.39 -22.18 7.85
N LEU A 382 3.72 -23.31 7.96
CA LEU A 382 4.15 -24.45 8.74
C LEU A 382 5.44 -25.07 8.19
N SER A 383 5.60 -25.08 6.86
CA SER A 383 6.82 -25.56 6.20
C SER A 383 8.05 -24.67 6.37
N HIS A 384 7.85 -23.39 6.67
CA HIS A 384 8.90 -22.39 6.49
C HIS A 384 9.11 -21.43 7.66
N TYR A 385 8.15 -21.30 8.57
CA TYR A 385 8.13 -20.28 9.62
C TYR A 385 7.59 -20.75 10.97
N LEU A 386 6.63 -21.67 11.03
CA LEU A 386 6.04 -22.13 12.30
C LEU A 386 6.84 -23.29 12.90
N SER A 387 6.92 -23.34 14.22
CA SER A 387 7.46 -24.46 15.01
C SER A 387 6.38 -25.45 15.45
N GLY A 388 5.10 -25.03 15.44
CA GLY A 388 3.97 -25.86 15.80
C GLY A 388 2.64 -25.19 15.44
N LEU A 389 1.68 -26.01 15.00
CA LEU A 389 0.30 -25.59 14.73
C LEU A 389 -0.65 -26.35 15.66
N PHE A 390 -1.31 -25.61 16.55
CA PHE A 390 -2.41 -26.10 17.37
C PHE A 390 -3.71 -25.80 16.64
N THR A 391 -4.60 -26.76 16.52
CA THR A 391 -5.92 -26.52 15.92
C THR A 391 -7.03 -27.02 16.82
N GLU A 392 -8.08 -26.22 16.91
CA GLU A 392 -9.33 -26.60 17.57
C GLU A 392 -10.28 -27.32 16.63
N THR A 393 -9.97 -27.35 15.33
CA THR A 393 -10.71 -28.16 14.37
C THR A 393 -10.35 -29.63 14.54
N VAL A 394 -11.33 -30.50 14.32
CA VAL A 394 -11.17 -31.96 14.47
C VAL A 394 -11.23 -32.68 13.11
N ASP A 395 -11.06 -31.92 12.01
CA ASP A 395 -11.27 -32.37 10.63
C ASP A 395 -10.10 -33.17 10.03
N SER A 396 -8.93 -33.15 10.65
CA SER A 396 -7.70 -33.82 10.22
C SER A 396 -7.37 -33.55 8.75
N LEU A 397 -7.47 -32.28 8.33
CA LEU A 397 -7.03 -31.83 7.00
C LEU A 397 -5.55 -31.45 6.95
N PHE A 398 -4.95 -31.06 8.08
CA PHE A 398 -3.51 -30.80 8.17
C PHE A 398 -2.73 -32.12 8.32
N ASN A 399 -1.56 -32.23 7.67
CA ASN A 399 -0.75 -33.45 7.71
C ASN A 399 0.27 -33.39 8.86
N THR A 400 0.12 -34.25 9.86
CA THR A 400 1.00 -34.36 11.03
C THR A 400 2.37 -34.99 10.72
N GLU A 401 2.52 -35.69 9.58
CA GLU A 401 3.76 -36.40 9.25
C GLU A 401 4.87 -35.46 8.76
N GLN A 402 4.49 -34.35 8.12
CA GLN A 402 5.44 -33.39 7.56
C GLN A 402 5.83 -32.32 8.58
N HIS A 403 4.92 -31.99 9.49
CA HIS A 403 5.08 -30.89 10.43
C HIS A 403 4.32 -31.14 11.74
N PRO A 404 4.78 -30.57 12.86
CA PRO A 404 4.11 -30.73 14.16
C PRO A 404 2.75 -30.00 14.19
N VAL A 405 1.68 -30.79 14.03
CA VAL A 405 0.29 -30.33 14.13
C VAL A 405 -0.39 -31.06 15.29
N TYR A 406 -1.09 -30.31 16.14
CA TYR A 406 -1.77 -30.81 17.32
C TYR A 406 -3.26 -30.48 17.27
N GLU A 407 -4.10 -31.48 17.03
CA GLU A 407 -5.56 -31.34 17.10
C GLU A 407 -6.02 -31.39 18.55
N CYS A 408 -6.28 -30.24 19.13
CA CYS A 408 -6.44 -30.06 20.58
C CYS A 408 -7.66 -30.80 21.14
N TYR A 409 -8.71 -30.96 20.32
CA TYR A 409 -9.94 -31.67 20.67
C TYR A 409 -10.03 -33.05 20.02
N GLY A 410 -8.93 -33.56 19.45
CA GLY A 410 -8.86 -34.86 18.79
C GLY A 410 -9.24 -34.84 17.31
N SER A 411 -9.39 -36.03 16.73
CA SER A 411 -9.56 -36.29 15.30
C SER A 411 -10.89 -37.01 15.05
N ILE A 412 -11.82 -36.41 14.33
CA ILE A 412 -13.08 -37.08 13.97
C ILE A 412 -12.86 -38.28 13.05
N LYS A 413 -11.75 -38.35 12.31
CA LYS A 413 -11.49 -39.44 11.35
C LYS A 413 -11.15 -40.78 11.99
N ARG A 414 -11.02 -40.84 13.31
CA ARG A 414 -10.56 -42.03 14.05
C ARG A 414 -11.48 -42.32 15.22
N LEU A 415 -11.52 -43.59 15.60
CA LEU A 415 -12.11 -44.08 16.83
C LEU A 415 -10.99 -44.48 17.79
N TYR A 416 -11.27 -44.49 19.08
CA TYR A 416 -10.36 -45.05 20.07
C TYR A 416 -11.10 -45.88 21.11
N CYS A 417 -10.41 -46.84 21.71
CA CYS A 417 -10.92 -47.63 22.82
C CYS A 417 -10.72 -46.92 24.14
N LEU A 418 -11.78 -46.84 24.96
CA LEU A 418 -11.74 -46.23 26.27
C LEU A 418 -10.86 -46.98 27.30
N ASP A 419 -10.57 -48.26 27.05
CA ASP A 419 -9.84 -49.11 28.00
C ASP A 419 -8.36 -49.27 27.63
N CYS A 420 -8.04 -49.47 26.35
CA CYS A 420 -6.67 -49.73 25.89
C CYS A 420 -6.09 -48.64 24.97
N ALA A 421 -6.83 -47.55 24.72
CA ALA A 421 -6.45 -46.44 23.85
C ALA A 421 -6.13 -46.80 22.38
N GLN A 422 -6.34 -48.06 21.96
CA GLN A 422 -6.08 -48.50 20.59
C GLN A 422 -6.99 -47.76 19.60
N GLN A 423 -6.37 -47.21 18.55
CA GLN A 423 -7.07 -46.51 17.47
C GLN A 423 -7.73 -47.52 16.52
N GLN A 424 -8.93 -47.18 16.06
CA GLN A 424 -9.67 -47.97 15.07
C GLN A 424 -10.27 -47.06 14.00
N ALA A 425 -10.46 -47.61 12.80
CA ALA A 425 -11.14 -46.91 11.72
C ALA A 425 -12.66 -46.89 11.94
N TRP A 426 -13.33 -45.90 11.36
CA TRP A 426 -14.79 -45.90 11.28
C TRP A 426 -15.30 -47.14 10.53
N PRO A 427 -16.38 -47.80 11.00
CA PRO A 427 -16.98 -48.88 10.26
C PRO A 427 -17.60 -48.36 8.95
N PRO A 428 -17.59 -49.16 7.87
CA PRO A 428 -18.10 -48.74 6.56
C PRO A 428 -19.61 -48.51 6.53
N ILE A 429 -20.33 -49.05 7.52
CA ILE A 429 -21.75 -48.84 7.76
C ILE A 429 -21.96 -48.41 9.22
N PRO A 430 -23.00 -47.61 9.54
CA PRO A 430 -23.24 -47.08 10.89
C PRO A 430 -23.76 -48.15 11.86
N LEU A 431 -22.91 -49.13 12.20
CA LEU A 431 -23.22 -50.24 13.10
C LEU A 431 -23.67 -49.78 14.50
N TRP A 432 -23.27 -48.57 14.90
CA TRP A 432 -23.63 -47.92 16.16
C TRP A 432 -25.15 -47.67 16.29
N LEU A 433 -25.92 -47.70 15.19
CA LEU A 433 -27.39 -47.63 15.21
C LEU A 433 -28.02 -48.88 15.84
N GLN A 434 -27.34 -50.02 15.77
CA GLN A 434 -27.88 -51.33 16.18
C GLN A 434 -27.31 -51.78 17.52
N ARG A 435 -26.04 -51.48 17.79
CA ARG A 435 -25.31 -51.95 18.97
C ARG A 435 -24.18 -51.01 19.37
N ASP A 436 -23.74 -51.14 20.62
CA ASP A 436 -22.50 -50.50 21.08
C ASP A 436 -21.30 -51.11 20.33
N LEU A 437 -20.32 -50.26 20.00
CA LEU A 437 -19.11 -50.67 19.30
C LEU A 437 -18.01 -50.98 20.32
N HIS A 438 -17.33 -52.11 20.12
CA HIS A 438 -16.33 -52.64 21.04
C HIS A 438 -14.99 -52.86 20.33
N CYS A 439 -13.91 -52.63 21.07
CA CYS A 439 -12.55 -52.82 20.61
C CYS A 439 -12.28 -54.28 20.27
N GLN A 440 -11.64 -54.51 19.14
CA GLN A 440 -11.28 -55.86 18.67
C GLN A 440 -10.23 -56.53 19.55
N HIS A 441 -9.49 -55.77 20.36
CA HIS A 441 -8.39 -56.28 21.19
C HIS A 441 -8.82 -56.59 22.63
N CYS A 442 -9.50 -55.66 23.31
CA CYS A 442 -9.87 -55.81 24.73
C CYS A 442 -11.38 -55.83 24.99
N SER A 443 -12.22 -55.75 23.94
CA SER A 443 -13.69 -55.64 24.06
C SER A 443 -14.21 -54.40 24.78
N GLY A 444 -13.34 -53.43 25.09
CA GLY A 444 -13.72 -52.13 25.67
C GLY A 444 -14.58 -51.29 24.72
N LEU A 445 -15.35 -50.34 25.26
CA LEU A 445 -16.19 -49.46 24.44
C LEU A 445 -15.33 -48.58 23.51
N LEU A 446 -15.77 -48.47 22.26
CA LEU A 446 -15.22 -47.55 21.28
C LEU A 446 -15.97 -46.21 21.33
N LYS A 447 -15.22 -45.15 21.08
CA LYS A 447 -15.72 -43.78 20.98
C LYS A 447 -15.00 -43.07 19.84
N PRO A 448 -15.66 -42.17 19.09
CA PRO A 448 -14.97 -41.21 18.24
C PRO A 448 -13.84 -40.50 18.99
N GLN A 449 -12.67 -40.35 18.37
CA GLN A 449 -11.47 -39.77 18.99
C GLN A 449 -11.55 -38.25 19.06
N ILE A 450 -12.65 -37.74 19.60
CA ILE A 450 -12.92 -36.33 19.84
C ILE A 450 -13.35 -36.15 21.29
N LEU A 451 -13.02 -35.01 21.90
CA LEU A 451 -13.29 -34.78 23.33
C LEU A 451 -14.79 -34.58 23.61
N ALA A 452 -15.33 -35.33 24.55
CA ALA A 452 -16.63 -35.04 25.19
C ALA A 452 -16.50 -33.89 26.19
N GLY A 453 -17.65 -33.38 26.65
CA GLY A 453 -17.71 -32.12 27.41
C GLY A 453 -16.93 -32.08 28.74
N ASP A 454 -16.58 -33.22 29.33
CA ASP A 454 -15.82 -33.37 30.59
C ASP A 454 -14.42 -33.99 30.38
N GLU A 455 -13.98 -34.17 29.13
CA GLU A 455 -12.64 -34.66 28.82
C GLU A 455 -11.63 -33.51 28.73
N ASN A 456 -10.42 -33.77 29.23
CA ASN A 456 -9.28 -32.86 29.06
C ASN A 456 -8.60 -33.08 27.71
N ILE A 457 -7.87 -32.07 27.25
CA ILE A 457 -6.99 -32.21 26.09
C ILE A 457 -5.96 -33.31 26.31
N ASP A 458 -5.54 -33.92 25.20
CA ASP A 458 -4.50 -34.94 25.19
C ASP A 458 -3.23 -34.46 25.91
N PRO A 459 -2.67 -35.23 26.87
CA PRO A 459 -1.45 -34.87 27.57
C PRO A 459 -0.28 -34.55 26.64
N GLU A 460 -0.16 -35.24 25.49
CA GLU A 460 0.89 -34.94 24.51
C GLU A 460 0.71 -33.55 23.90
N CYS A 461 -0.52 -33.16 23.57
CA CYS A 461 -0.85 -31.82 23.10
C CYS A 461 -0.54 -30.76 24.17
N SER A 462 -0.93 -31.02 25.43
CA SER A 462 -0.65 -30.11 26.55
C SER A 462 0.85 -29.92 26.78
N GLN A 463 1.63 -31.01 26.74
CA GLN A 463 3.09 -30.96 26.88
C GLN A 463 3.74 -30.23 25.71
N ALA A 464 3.31 -30.51 24.47
CA ALA A 464 3.81 -29.83 23.28
C ALA A 464 3.52 -28.33 23.31
N LEU A 465 2.35 -27.94 23.81
CA LEU A 465 1.97 -26.54 23.99
C LEU A 465 2.91 -25.87 24.98
N GLN A 466 3.12 -26.46 26.15
CA GLN A 466 4.06 -25.94 27.14
C GLN A 466 5.48 -25.80 26.57
N SER A 467 6.00 -26.84 25.91
CA SER A 467 7.36 -26.80 25.35
C SER A 467 7.51 -25.77 24.24
N ASN A 468 6.50 -25.63 23.36
CA ASN A 468 6.55 -24.65 22.28
C ASN A 468 6.49 -23.21 22.82
N MET A 469 5.72 -22.99 23.89
CA MET A 469 5.52 -21.66 24.45
C MET A 469 6.74 -21.13 25.23
N VAL A 470 7.58 -22.00 25.82
CA VAL A 470 8.80 -21.58 26.54
C VAL A 470 9.77 -20.79 25.67
N GLU A 471 9.93 -21.18 24.40
CA GLU A 471 10.84 -20.52 23.45
C GLU A 471 10.11 -19.68 22.40
N CYS A 472 8.80 -19.51 22.56
CA CYS A 472 7.98 -18.74 21.64
C CYS A 472 8.37 -17.27 21.67
N GLY A 473 8.70 -16.70 20.51
CA GLY A 473 8.90 -15.26 20.36
C GLY A 473 7.81 -14.56 19.56
N CYS A 474 6.85 -15.32 19.01
CA CYS A 474 5.63 -14.79 18.40
C CYS A 474 4.53 -15.86 18.32
N LEU A 475 3.30 -15.48 18.67
CA LEU A 475 2.10 -16.32 18.58
C LEU A 475 1.15 -15.79 17.49
N LEU A 476 0.63 -16.69 16.64
CA LEU A 476 -0.44 -16.37 15.69
C LEU A 476 -1.75 -16.99 16.17
N VAL A 477 -2.81 -16.20 16.28
CA VAL A 477 -4.17 -16.65 16.62
C VAL A 477 -5.04 -16.43 15.39
N ILE A 478 -5.47 -17.51 14.75
CA ILE A 478 -6.00 -17.46 13.39
C ILE A 478 -7.42 -18.03 13.35
N GLY A 479 -8.41 -17.19 13.07
CA GLY A 479 -9.79 -17.64 12.90
C GLY A 479 -10.37 -18.29 14.15
N VAL A 480 -10.08 -17.76 15.33
CA VAL A 480 -10.65 -18.22 16.59
C VAL A 480 -11.84 -17.31 16.96
N PRO A 481 -13.10 -17.78 16.80
CA PRO A 481 -14.27 -16.92 17.01
C PRO A 481 -14.65 -16.73 18.48
N ALA A 482 -14.27 -17.67 19.35
CA ALA A 482 -14.58 -17.66 20.79
C ALA A 482 -13.38 -18.17 21.59
N VAL A 483 -13.23 -17.70 22.82
CA VAL A 483 -12.13 -18.15 23.70
C VAL A 483 -12.52 -19.45 24.37
N THR A 484 -11.79 -20.49 24.01
CA THR A 484 -11.87 -21.80 24.66
C THR A 484 -10.77 -21.93 25.72
N PRO A 485 -10.82 -22.94 26.60
CA PRO A 485 -9.75 -23.15 27.59
C PRO A 485 -8.36 -23.27 26.97
N VAL A 486 -8.22 -23.93 25.82
CA VAL A 486 -6.93 -24.10 25.12
C VAL A 486 -6.42 -22.77 24.59
N VAL A 487 -7.30 -21.98 23.97
CA VAL A 487 -6.97 -20.65 23.47
C VAL A 487 -6.59 -19.72 24.63
N SER A 488 -7.37 -19.73 25.72
CA SER A 488 -7.08 -18.95 26.93
C SER A 488 -5.70 -19.30 27.47
N MET A 489 -5.41 -20.59 27.63
CA MET A 489 -4.13 -21.07 28.14
C MET A 489 -2.94 -20.62 27.28
N ILE A 490 -3.05 -20.69 25.95
CA ILE A 490 -1.99 -20.24 25.02
C ILE A 490 -1.81 -18.72 25.10
N ILE A 491 -2.90 -17.95 25.10
CA ILE A 491 -2.84 -16.48 25.14
C ILE A 491 -2.31 -15.99 26.49
N GLU A 492 -2.75 -16.58 27.60
CA GLU A 492 -2.26 -16.26 28.94
C GLU A 492 -0.77 -16.57 29.08
N ASN A 493 -0.31 -17.70 28.53
CA ASN A 493 1.11 -18.04 28.52
C ASN A 493 1.93 -17.04 27.69
N ALA A 494 1.43 -16.65 26.51
CA ALA A 494 2.04 -15.61 25.69
C ALA A 494 2.09 -14.26 26.44
N ASN A 495 1.03 -13.90 27.15
CA ASN A 495 0.97 -12.68 27.95
C ASN A 495 1.95 -12.70 29.13
N ALA A 496 2.00 -13.78 29.89
CA ALA A 496 2.93 -13.95 31.02
C ALA A 496 4.40 -13.83 30.58
N ASN A 497 4.72 -14.28 29.37
CA ASN A 497 6.06 -14.24 28.79
C ASN A 497 6.34 -13.02 27.90
N ASN A 498 5.43 -12.03 27.86
CA ASN A 498 5.53 -10.84 26.98
C ASN A 498 5.76 -11.18 25.50
N VAL A 499 5.21 -12.31 25.05
CA VAL A 499 5.21 -12.71 23.64
C VAL A 499 4.16 -11.88 22.90
N PRO A 500 4.52 -11.28 21.75
CA PRO A 500 3.58 -10.55 20.92
C PRO A 500 2.64 -11.50 20.19
N ILE A 501 1.35 -11.16 20.16
CA ILE A 501 0.30 -11.97 19.56
C ILE A 501 -0.22 -11.30 18.29
N ILE A 502 -0.31 -12.08 17.21
CA ILE A 502 -0.86 -11.65 15.92
C ILE A 502 -2.21 -12.32 15.74
N PHE A 503 -3.27 -11.53 15.90
CA PHE A 503 -4.65 -11.98 15.70
C PHE A 503 -5.06 -11.79 14.25
N ILE A 504 -5.51 -12.87 13.59
CA ILE A 504 -5.95 -12.88 12.19
C ILE A 504 -7.41 -13.32 12.12
N GLY A 505 -8.28 -12.42 11.65
CA GLY A 505 -9.72 -12.64 11.58
C GLY A 505 -10.46 -11.97 12.74
N THR A 506 -11.39 -12.70 13.38
CA THR A 506 -12.15 -12.20 14.52
C THR A 506 -11.33 -12.24 15.80
N LEU A 507 -11.36 -11.15 16.55
CA LEU A 507 -10.69 -11.06 17.85
C LEU A 507 -11.66 -11.46 18.97
N PRO A 508 -11.30 -12.41 19.84
CA PRO A 508 -12.02 -12.59 21.09
C PRO A 508 -11.82 -11.36 21.99
N SER A 509 -12.92 -10.73 22.42
CA SER A 509 -12.89 -9.50 23.22
C SER A 509 -12.13 -9.68 24.53
N GLY A 510 -11.18 -8.80 24.84
CA GLY A 510 -10.52 -8.71 26.16
C GLY A 510 -9.05 -9.12 26.22
N TYR A 511 -8.49 -9.72 25.15
CA TYR A 511 -7.11 -10.24 25.15
C TYR A 511 -6.10 -9.40 24.38
N PHE A 512 -6.53 -8.36 23.67
CA PHE A 512 -5.67 -7.55 22.82
C PHE A 512 -4.96 -6.45 23.63
N VAL A 513 -3.64 -6.39 23.51
CA VAL A 513 -2.80 -5.35 24.10
C VAL A 513 -2.17 -4.51 22.99
N GLU A 514 -2.69 -3.30 22.77
CA GLU A 514 -2.37 -2.44 21.62
C GLU A 514 -0.86 -2.20 21.41
N GLU A 515 -0.09 -2.06 22.48
CA GLU A 515 1.35 -1.78 22.42
C GLU A 515 2.17 -2.92 21.79
N LYS A 516 1.83 -4.18 22.10
CA LYS A 516 2.62 -5.35 21.70
C LYS A 516 1.96 -6.22 20.64
N ASP A 517 0.63 -6.25 20.58
CA ASP A 517 -0.13 -7.15 19.74
C ASP A 517 -0.52 -6.50 18.42
N VAL A 518 -0.84 -7.35 17.46
CA VAL A 518 -1.22 -6.95 16.10
C VAL A 518 -2.58 -7.56 15.76
N GLN A 519 -3.46 -6.76 15.17
CA GLN A 519 -4.79 -7.21 14.77
C GLN A 519 -5.00 -7.03 13.26
N LEU A 520 -5.24 -8.13 12.56
CA LEU A 520 -5.56 -8.20 11.14
C LEU A 520 -7.03 -8.61 10.96
N ILE A 521 -7.92 -7.62 10.90
CA ILE A 521 -9.37 -7.82 10.77
C ILE A 521 -9.74 -8.04 9.29
N GLY A 522 -10.66 -8.97 9.02
CA GLY A 522 -11.21 -9.20 7.69
C GLY A 522 -11.02 -10.64 7.21
N ASP A 523 -10.78 -10.80 5.92
CA ASP A 523 -10.61 -12.12 5.30
C ASP A 523 -9.28 -12.76 5.71
N ILE A 524 -9.36 -13.90 6.40
CA ILE A 524 -8.21 -14.69 6.86
C ILE A 524 -7.37 -15.15 5.68
N ALA A 525 -7.99 -15.58 4.57
CA ALA A 525 -7.27 -16.08 3.41
C ALA A 525 -6.43 -14.98 2.76
N HIS A 526 -7.00 -13.77 2.66
CA HIS A 526 -6.28 -12.59 2.17
C HIS A 526 -5.08 -12.27 3.06
N TRP A 527 -5.25 -12.19 4.38
CA TRP A 527 -4.15 -11.85 5.30
C TRP A 527 -3.00 -12.86 5.26
N LEU A 528 -3.31 -14.16 5.25
CA LEU A 528 -2.27 -15.19 5.15
C LEU A 528 -1.54 -15.15 3.80
N ALA A 529 -2.26 -14.86 2.71
CA ALA A 529 -1.65 -14.70 1.40
C ALA A 529 -0.71 -13.49 1.34
N GLU A 530 -1.09 -12.35 1.93
CA GLU A 530 -0.23 -11.16 2.04
C GLU A 530 1.01 -11.44 2.89
N ILE A 531 0.85 -12.11 4.04
CA ILE A 531 1.97 -12.52 4.91
C ILE A 531 2.94 -13.40 4.12
N ASN A 532 2.44 -14.42 3.42
CA ASN A 532 3.27 -15.34 2.63
C ASN A 532 3.92 -14.67 1.43
N TRP A 533 3.21 -13.79 0.72
CA TRP A 533 3.77 -13.01 -0.39
C TRP A 533 4.93 -12.15 0.10
N PHE A 534 4.75 -11.46 1.23
CA PHE A 534 5.76 -10.58 1.81
C PHE A 534 7.00 -11.34 2.28
N ILE A 535 6.78 -12.44 2.98
CA ILE A 535 7.80 -13.42 3.37
C ILE A 535 8.61 -13.87 2.15
N ASN A 536 7.94 -14.24 1.06
CA ASN A 536 8.57 -14.70 -0.18
C ASN A 536 9.34 -13.58 -0.89
N MET A 537 8.86 -12.34 -0.88
CA MET A 537 9.52 -11.21 -1.52
C MET A 537 10.89 -10.89 -0.93
N LEU A 538 11.10 -11.20 0.35
CA LEU A 538 12.38 -11.03 1.06
C LEU A 538 13.23 -12.29 1.11
N HIS A 539 12.61 -13.45 0.86
CA HIS A 539 13.28 -14.74 0.68
C HIS A 539 14.34 -14.82 -0.45
N PRO A 540 14.34 -14.03 -1.56
CA PRO A 540 15.43 -14.06 -2.53
C PRO A 540 16.80 -13.65 -1.98
N LEU A 541 16.86 -13.03 -0.79
CA LEU A 541 18.07 -13.06 0.02
C LEU A 541 18.17 -14.44 0.68
N LYS A 542 18.77 -15.41 -0.04
CA LYS A 542 19.23 -16.70 0.51
C LYS A 542 20.19 -16.46 1.68
N TRP A 543 19.66 -16.19 2.87
CA TRP A 543 20.43 -16.18 4.10
C TRP A 543 20.61 -17.65 4.50
N SER A 544 21.87 -18.06 4.42
CA SER A 544 22.44 -19.41 4.39
C SER A 544 22.16 -20.33 5.58
N TYR A 545 21.18 -20.03 6.43
CA TYR A 545 20.79 -20.91 7.52
C TYR A 545 19.71 -21.88 7.06
N LYS A 546 20.14 -23.04 6.55
CA LYS A 546 19.32 -24.25 6.67
C LYS A 546 19.07 -24.47 8.16
N TRP A 547 17.80 -24.72 8.48
CA TRP A 547 17.30 -25.19 9.77
C TRP A 547 18.30 -26.19 10.39
N LYS A 548 18.82 -25.90 11.57
CA LYS A 548 19.33 -26.98 12.42
C LYS A 548 18.08 -27.72 12.91
N LYS A 549 17.95 -28.96 12.44
CA LYS A 549 16.98 -29.92 12.99
C LYS A 549 17.14 -30.05 14.49
#